data_AF-C6LCR7-F1
#
_entry.id   AF-C6LCR7-F1
#
_cell.length_a   1.000
_cell.length_b   1.000
_cell.length_c   1.000
_cell.angle_alpha   90.00
_cell.angle_beta   90.00
_cell.angle_gamma   90.00
#
_symmetry.space_group_name_H-M   'P 1'
#
loop_
_entity.id
_entity.type
_entity.pdbx_description
1 polymer ?
#
loop_
_entity_poly.entity_id
_entity_poly.type
_entity_poly.pdbx_seq_one_letter_code
_entity_poly.pdbx_strand_id
1 'polypeptide(L)' 'MKEIIFITPDLANGGAERVTAILAEELARQSIRVYLGFMKDSKKAYDVSERVQILYFFRKVK' A
#
# COMPACT_ATOMS: atom_id res chain seq x y z
N MET A 1 11.75 8.88 14.15
CA MET A 1 10.71 8.91 13.10
C MET A 1 10.16 7.49 12.97
N LYS A 2 8.84 7.29 13.03
CA LYS A 2 8.24 5.95 12.93
C LYS A 2 7.94 5.63 11.46
N GLU A 3 8.16 4.38 11.07
CA GLU A 3 7.92 3.89 9.71
C GLU A 3 6.97 2.69 9.77
N ILE A 4 6.03 2.61 8.83
CA ILE A 4 5.03 1.53 8.74
C ILE A 4 4.99 1.01 7.31
N ILE A 5 5.00 -0.32 7.16
CA ILE A 5 4.84 -0.99 5.86
C ILE A 5 3.58 -1.84 5.91
N PHE A 6 2.67 -1.61 4.97
CA PHE A 6 1.58 -2.51 4.66
C PHE A 6 1.97 -3.40 3.47
N ILE A 7 1.76 -4.71 3.58
CA ILE A 7 2.02 -5.67 2.50
C ILE A 7 0.73 -6.41 2.21
N THR A 8 0.26 -6.31 0.96
CA THR A 8 -0.94 -6.97 0.46
C THR A 8 -0.65 -7.60 -0.89
N PRO A 9 -1.24 -8.76 -1.24
CA PRO A 9 -1.04 -9.37 -2.56
C PRO A 9 -1.54 -8.48 -3.70
N ASP A 10 -2.64 -7.75 -3.50
CA ASP A 10 -3.21 -6.80 -4.45
C ASP A 10 -3.92 -5.61 -3.77
N LEU A 11 -4.36 -4.64 -4.58
CA LEU A 11 -5.22 -3.52 -4.18
C LEU A 11 -6.55 -3.54 -4.95
N ALA A 12 -7.04 -4.73 -5.28
CA ALA A 12 -8.02 -4.89 -6.34
C ALA A 12 -9.47 -4.72 -5.88
N ASN A 13 -9.97 -5.44 -4.86
CA ASN A 13 -11.42 -5.43 -4.59
C ASN A 13 -11.87 -5.91 -3.19
N GLY A 14 -10.97 -6.12 -2.23
CA GLY A 14 -11.37 -6.58 -0.90
C GLY A 14 -11.54 -5.45 0.13
N GLY A 15 -12.19 -5.80 1.25
CA GLY A 15 -12.38 -4.87 2.37
C GLY A 15 -11.06 -4.53 3.08
N ALA A 16 -10.11 -5.45 3.10
CA ALA A 16 -8.81 -5.25 3.75
C ALA A 16 -7.96 -4.21 3.00
N GLU A 17 -8.01 -4.22 1.67
CA GLU A 17 -7.30 -3.32 0.76
C GLU A 17 -7.84 -1.90 0.93
N ARG A 18 -9.17 -1.75 0.99
CA ARG A 18 -9.81 -0.47 1.28
C ARG A 18 -9.41 0.08 2.65
N VAL A 19 -9.47 -0.75 3.69
CA VAL A 19 -9.08 -0.38 5.05
C VAL A 19 -7.60 0.02 5.10
N THR A 20 -6.75 -0.73 4.41
CA THR A 20 -5.30 -0.46 4.30
C THR A 20 -5.03 0.88 3.62
N ALA A 21 -5.72 1.19 2.53
CA ALA A 21 -5.58 2.48 1.85
C ALA A 21 -5.99 3.65 2.77
N ILE A 22 -7.12 3.54 3.47
CA ILE A 22 -7.59 4.56 4.43
C ILE A 22 -6.60 4.73 5.58
N LEU A 23 -6.11 3.64 6.17
CA LEU A 23 -5.13 3.68 7.25
C LEU A 23 -3.80 4.29 6.79
N ALA A 24 -3.33 3.93 5.60
CA ALA A 24 -2.09 4.46 5.05
C ALA A 24 -2.17 5.98 4.88
N GLU A 25 -3.31 6.49 4.37
CA GLU A 25 -3.59 7.92 4.26
C GLU A 25 -3.58 8.64 5.61
N GLU A 26 -4.33 8.13 6.58
CA GLU A 26 -4.46 8.78 7.89
C GLU A 26 -3.13 8.79 8.66
N LEU A 27 -2.33 7.74 8.54
CA LEU A 27 -1.00 7.68 9.13
C LEU A 27 -0.03 8.64 8.42
N ALA A 28 -0.08 8.72 7.09
CA ALA A 28 0.75 9.64 6.32
C ALA A 28 0.43 11.13 6.62
N ARG A 29 -0.84 11.45 6.89
CA ARG A 29 -1.26 12.79 7.36
C ARG A 29 -0.67 13.17 8.71
N GLN A 30 -0.41 12.19 9.58
CA GLN A 30 0.22 12.38 10.90
C GLN A 30 1.76 12.38 10.84
N SER A 31 2.35 12.62 9.66
CA SER A 31 3.79 12.63 9.45
C SER A 31 4.49 11.30 9.76
N ILE A 32 3.75 10.19 9.75
CA ILE A 32 4.33 8.85 9.79
C ILE A 32 4.70 8.47 8.35
N ARG A 33 5.91 7.92 8.16
CA ARG A 33 6.31 7.46 6.85
C ARG A 33 5.69 6.10 6.57
N VAL A 34 4.80 6.05 5.58
CA VAL A 34 4.05 4.84 5.23
C VAL A 34 4.49 4.31 3.87
N TYR A 35 4.68 3.00 3.81
CA TYR A 35 4.91 2.28 2.56
C TYR A 35 3.77 1.31 2.31
N LEU A 36 3.32 1.23 1.06
CA LEU A 36 2.31 0.29 0.62
C LEU A 36 2.91 -0.62 -0.44
N GLY A 37 3.10 -1.88 -0.08
CA GLY A 37 3.73 -2.89 -0.89
C GLY A 37 2.75 -3.89 -1.47
N PHE A 38 2.76 -4.07 -2.79
CA PHE A 38 1.94 -5.07 -3.47
C PHE A 38 2.59 -5.58 -4.75
N MET A 39 2.04 -6.66 -5.32
CA MET A 39 2.60 -7.29 -6.52
C MET A 39 2.45 -6.35 -7.73
N LYS A 40 3.51 -6.15 -8.51
CA LYS A 40 3.51 -5.23 -9.66
C LYS A 40 2.39 -5.51 -10.66
N ASP A 41 2.07 -6.79 -10.86
CA ASP A 41 1.09 -7.24 -11.86
C ASP A 41 -0.34 -7.28 -11.31
N SER A 42 -0.55 -6.81 -10.07
CA SER A 42 -1.87 -6.78 -9.45
C SER A 42 -2.68 -5.55 -9.86
N LYS A 43 -4.01 -5.69 -9.84
CA LYS A 43 -4.92 -4.58 -10.12
C LYS A 43 -4.89 -3.58 -8.97
N LYS A 44 -4.84 -2.29 -9.31
CA LYS A 44 -5.16 -1.18 -8.40
C LYS A 44 -6.60 -0.75 -8.61
N ALA A 45 -7.39 -0.76 -7.56
CA ALA A 45 -8.71 -0.10 -7.52
C ALA A 45 -8.74 1.13 -6.62
N TYR A 46 -7.72 1.32 -5.77
CA TYR A 46 -7.62 2.45 -4.87
C TYR A 46 -6.33 3.23 -5.13
N ASP A 47 -6.48 4.53 -5.35
CA ASP A 47 -5.36 5.46 -5.34
C ASP A 47 -5.04 5.86 -3.91
N VAL A 48 -3.75 5.94 -3.60
CA VAL A 48 -3.22 6.54 -2.38
C VAL A 48 -2.46 7.81 -2.76
N SER A 49 -2.44 8.79 -1.87
CA SER A 49 -1.76 10.05 -2.05
C SER A 49 -0.25 9.87 -2.22
N GLU A 50 0.40 10.89 -2.78
CA GLU A 50 1.85 10.96 -2.97
C GLU A 50 2.63 10.88 -1.64
N ARG A 51 1.96 11.00 -0.50
CA ARG A 51 2.55 10.86 0.84
C ARG A 51 2.79 9.39 1.22
N VAL A 52 2.13 8.46 0.53
CA VAL A 52 2.31 7.01 0.71
C VAL A 52 3.26 6.50 -0.36
N GLN A 53 4.38 5.91 0.07
CA GLN A 53 5.37 5.39 -0.86
C GLN A 53 4.97 3.98 -1.34
N ILE A 54 4.82 3.82 -2.65
CA ILE A 54 4.49 2.51 -3.22
C ILE A 54 5.74 1.65 -3.41
N LEU A 55 5.68 0.39 -2.96
CA LEU A 55 6.70 -0.63 -3.20
C LEU A 55 6.13 -1.73 -4.09
N TYR A 56 6.80 -2.00 -5.21
CA TYR A 56 6.38 -3.07 -6.12
C TYR A 56 7.18 -4.35 -5.86
N PHE A 57 6.49 -5.44 -5.57
CA PHE A 57 7.09 -6.76 -5.48
C PHE A 57 6.97 -7.51 -6.80
N PHE A 58 8.04 -8.24 -7.14
CA PHE A 58 8.12 -9.07 -8.34
C PHE A 58 7.96 -10.53 -7.96
N ARG A 59 7.16 -11.26 -8.75
CA ARG A 59 7.05 -12.70 -8.58
C ARG A 59 8.34 -13.35 -9.09
N LYS A 60 9.04 -14.09 -8.24
CA LYS A 60 10.21 -14.86 -8.67
C LYS A 60 9.72 -15.99 -9.57
N VAL A 61 9.97 -15.88 -10.87
CA VAL A 61 9.76 -16.98 -11.83
C VAL A 61 10.89 -17.99 -11.58
N LYS A 62 10.52 -19.25 -11.32
CA LYS A 62 11.47 -20.35 -11.12
C LYS A 62 12.02 -20.84 -12.46
#